data_AF-A0A931Y7N6-F1
#
_entry.id   AF-A0A931Y7N6-F1
#
_cell.length_a   1.000
_cell.length_b   1.000
_cell.length_c   1.000
_cell.angle_alpha   90.00
_cell.angle_beta   90.00
_cell.angle_gamma   90.00
#
_symmetry.space_group_name_H-M   'P 1'
#
loop_
_entity.id
_entity.type
_entity.pdbx_description
1 polymer ?
#
loop_
_entity_poly.entity_id
_entity_poly.type
_entity_poly.pdbx_seq_one_letter_code
_entity_poly.pdbx_strand_id
1 'polypeptide(L)'
;MKKNKIIIIIVAVIIIGLMALWLKSAGPGKLDAFADCLKQNGATFYGAFWCPHCQSQKALFGKSAKRLPYLECSTPDGRGQTAVCKDKKIESYPTWEFKDGSRLNGEIPLAQLAEKTGCLLPQ
;
A
#
# COMPACT_ATOMS: atom_id res chain seq x y z
N MET A 1 24.59 -2.82 44.75
CA MET A 1 23.12 -2.61 44.86
C MET A 1 22.62 -1.36 44.14
N LYS A 2 23.17 -0.15 44.37
CA LYS A 2 22.70 1.09 43.70
C LYS A 2 22.95 1.11 42.17
N LYS A 3 24.11 0.64 41.71
CA LYS A 3 24.43 0.54 40.26
C LYS A 3 23.47 -0.39 39.51
N ASN A 4 23.12 -1.56 40.06
CA ASN A 4 22.16 -2.48 39.43
C ASN A 4 20.76 -1.86 39.34
N LYS A 5 20.32 -1.10 40.36
CA LYS A 5 19.05 -0.36 40.30
C LYS A 5 19.06 0.72 39.21
N ILE A 6 20.16 1.46 39.05
CA ILE A 6 20.31 2.45 37.98
C ILE A 6 20.26 1.78 36.60
N ILE A 7 20.95 0.65 36.42
CA ILE A 7 20.92 -0.13 35.17
C ILE A 7 19.50 -0.62 34.87
N ILE A 8 18.77 -1.16 35.87
CA ILE A 8 17.39 -1.62 35.70
C ILE A 8 16.46 -0.47 35.29
N ILE A 9 16.62 0.72 35.89
CA ILE A 9 15.81 1.89 35.55
C ILE A 9 16.10 2.34 34.10
N ILE A 10 17.37 2.39 33.70
CA ILE A 10 17.75 2.77 32.33
C ILE A 10 17.17 1.77 31.32
N VAL A 11 17.29 0.46 31.59
CA VAL A 11 16.73 -0.58 30.73
C VAL A 11 15.20 -0.49 30.66
N ALA A 12 14.52 -0.26 31.79
CA ALA A 12 13.07 -0.09 31.80
C ALA A 12 12.63 1.14 30.98
N VAL A 13 13.33 2.27 31.09
CA VAL A 13 13.05 3.47 30.29
C VAL A 13 13.28 3.22 28.80
N ILE A 14 14.34 2.51 28.42
CA ILE A 14 14.60 2.13 27.02
C ILE A 14 13.49 1.22 26.50
N ILE A 15 13.08 0.20 27.26
CA ILE A 15 12.01 -0.72 26.86
C ILE A 15 10.67 0.03 26.70
N ILE A 16 10.33 0.91 27.64
CA ILE A 16 9.11 1.73 27.57
C ILE A 16 9.16 2.66 26.35
N GLY A 17 10.31 3.28 26.07
CA GLY A 17 10.52 4.11 24.88
C GLY A 17 10.33 3.33 23.58
N LEU A 18 10.94 2.15 23.46
CA LEU A 18 10.78 1.27 22.29
C LEU A 18 9.33 0.79 22.13
N MET A 19 8.66 0.45 23.22
CA MET A 19 7.25 0.03 23.23
C MET A 19 6.31 1.17 22.79
N ALA A 20 6.53 2.39 23.27
CA ALA A 20 5.75 3.57 22.87
C ALA A 20 5.95 3.91 21.37
N LEU A 21 7.18 3.75 20.86
CA LEU A 21 7.48 3.92 19.42
C LEU A 21 6.77 2.86 18.56
N TRP A 22 6.72 1.62 19.04
CA TRP A 22 5.99 0.52 18.38
C TRP A 22 4.48 0.76 18.32
N LEU A 23 3.88 1.24 19.42
CA LEU A 23 2.44 1.53 19.46
C LEU A 23 2.04 2.63 18.47
N LYS A 24 2.91 3.63 18.23
CA LYS A 24 2.67 4.67 17.21
C LYS A 24 2.76 4.13 15.78
N SER A 25 3.58 3.12 15.51
CA SER A 25 3.71 2.55 14.17
C SER A 25 2.61 1.54 13.83
N ALA A 26 2.05 0.85 14.82
CA ALA A 26 1.08 -0.24 14.66
C ALA A 26 -0.38 0.17 14.37
N GLY A 27 -0.74 1.45 14.43
CA GLY A 27 -2.11 1.92 14.19
C GLY A 27 -2.60 1.77 12.73
N PRO A 28 -3.94 1.79 12.51
CA PRO A 28 -4.54 1.74 11.17
C PRO A 28 -4.11 2.93 10.30
N GLY A 29 -4.04 2.71 8.99
CA GLY A 29 -3.73 3.75 8.01
C GLY A 29 -4.91 4.69 7.78
N LYS A 30 -4.64 5.99 7.52
CA LYS A 30 -5.69 7.00 7.24
C LYS A 30 -6.61 6.56 6.09
N LEU A 31 -6.07 5.85 5.09
CA LEU A 31 -6.78 5.44 3.88
C LEU A 31 -7.15 3.95 3.87
N ASP A 32 -7.12 3.26 5.02
CA ASP A 32 -7.38 1.81 5.07
C ASP A 32 -8.76 1.46 4.52
N ALA A 33 -9.81 2.18 4.98
CA ALA A 33 -11.18 1.99 4.50
C ALA A 33 -11.34 2.34 3.01
N PHE A 34 -10.64 3.36 2.53
CA PHE A 34 -10.66 3.73 1.11
C PHE A 34 -10.02 2.64 0.26
N ALA A 35 -8.83 2.14 0.63
CA ALA A 35 -8.14 1.06 -0.08
C ALA A 35 -8.96 -0.24 -0.11
N ASP A 36 -9.63 -0.58 1.01
CA ASP A 36 -10.55 -1.71 1.06
C ASP A 36 -11.74 -1.52 0.12
N CYS A 37 -12.33 -0.33 0.12
CA CYS A 37 -13.46 0.00 -0.74
C CYS A 37 -13.09 -0.14 -2.22
N LEU A 38 -11.90 0.30 -2.64
CA LEU A 38 -11.40 0.12 -4.01
C LEU A 38 -11.44 -1.37 -4.41
N LYS A 39 -10.93 -2.24 -3.53
CA LYS A 39 -10.93 -3.69 -3.74
C LYS A 39 -12.35 -4.25 -3.81
N GLN A 40 -13.23 -3.86 -2.89
CA GLN A 40 -14.61 -4.34 -2.83
C GLN A 40 -15.42 -3.90 -4.06
N ASN A 41 -15.12 -2.73 -4.61
CA ASN A 41 -15.77 -2.20 -5.82
C ASN A 41 -15.08 -2.63 -7.13
N GLY A 42 -14.22 -3.65 -7.07
CA GLY A 42 -13.69 -4.31 -8.27
C GLY A 42 -12.58 -3.55 -8.99
N ALA A 43 -11.93 -2.58 -8.33
CA ALA A 43 -10.71 -2.00 -8.86
C ALA A 43 -9.54 -2.98 -8.68
N THR A 44 -8.67 -3.08 -9.69
CA THR A 44 -7.41 -3.84 -9.63
C THR A 44 -6.26 -2.93 -10.05
N PHE A 45 -5.23 -2.90 -9.22
CA PHE A 45 -4.00 -2.15 -9.47
C PHE A 45 -2.89 -3.12 -9.91
N TYR A 46 -2.65 -3.17 -11.22
CA TYR A 46 -1.55 -3.91 -11.82
C TYR A 46 -0.26 -3.09 -11.77
N GLY A 47 0.82 -3.68 -11.28
CA GLY A 47 2.12 -3.02 -11.29
C GLY A 47 3.28 -3.97 -11.06
N ALA A 48 4.48 -3.40 -10.94
CA ALA A 48 5.69 -4.15 -10.64
C ALA A 48 6.37 -3.63 -9.37
N PHE A 49 6.97 -4.53 -8.58
CA PHE A 49 7.65 -4.13 -7.34
C PHE A 49 8.80 -3.13 -7.57
N TRP A 50 9.48 -3.20 -8.71
CA TRP A 50 10.60 -2.32 -9.07
C TRP A 50 10.16 -1.03 -9.79
N CYS A 51 8.88 -0.90 -10.15
CA CYS A 51 8.39 0.19 -10.97
C CYS A 51 8.27 1.50 -10.14
N PRO A 52 8.96 2.59 -10.50
CA PRO A 52 8.98 3.82 -9.71
C PRO A 52 7.60 4.48 -9.62
N HIS A 53 6.86 4.55 -10.73
CA HIS A 53 5.48 5.08 -10.74
C HIS A 53 4.51 4.24 -9.88
N CYS A 54 4.76 2.94 -9.78
CA CYS A 54 3.98 2.05 -8.93
C CYS A 54 4.27 2.33 -7.45
N GLN A 55 5.51 2.68 -7.12
CA GLN A 55 5.89 3.12 -5.77
C GLN A 55 5.31 4.50 -5.45
N SER A 56 5.33 5.45 -6.39
CA SER A 56 4.66 6.76 -6.24
C SER A 56 3.16 6.59 -5.99
N GLN A 57 2.48 5.74 -6.77
CA GLN A 57 1.07 5.41 -6.57
C GLN A 57 0.83 4.84 -5.17
N LYS A 58 1.65 3.90 -4.70
CA LYS A 58 1.58 3.32 -3.34
C LYS A 58 1.83 4.38 -2.27
N ALA A 59 2.75 5.32 -2.51
CA ALA A 59 3.08 6.38 -1.57
C ALA A 59 1.88 7.29 -1.26
N LEU A 60 0.98 7.52 -2.22
CA LEU A 60 -0.28 8.25 -1.99
C LEU A 60 -1.16 7.60 -0.90
N PHE A 61 -1.04 6.28 -0.70
CA PHE A 61 -1.79 5.53 0.31
C PHE A 61 -1.04 5.37 1.65
N GLY A 62 0.26 5.68 1.69
CA GLY A 62 1.13 5.50 2.86
C GLY A 62 1.02 4.09 3.45
N LYS A 63 0.78 4.00 4.76
CA LYS A 63 0.59 2.71 5.47
C LYS A 63 -0.54 1.86 4.90
N SER A 64 -1.52 2.49 4.25
CA SER A 64 -2.70 1.84 3.70
C SER A 64 -2.41 1.12 2.37
N ALA A 65 -1.23 1.33 1.77
CA ALA A 65 -0.83 0.69 0.52
C ALA A 65 -0.86 -0.83 0.59
N LYS A 66 -0.62 -1.41 1.78
CA LYS A 66 -0.71 -2.86 2.03
C LYS A 66 -2.12 -3.46 1.81
N ARG A 67 -3.14 -2.61 1.74
CA ARG A 67 -4.55 -2.99 1.57
C ARG A 67 -5.05 -2.79 0.15
N LEU A 68 -4.23 -2.18 -0.72
CA LEU A 68 -4.59 -1.94 -2.11
C LEU A 68 -4.90 -3.26 -2.81
N PRO A 69 -5.81 -3.25 -3.81
CA PRO A 69 -6.04 -4.38 -4.70
C PRO A 69 -4.87 -4.55 -5.71
N TYR A 70 -3.65 -4.66 -5.20
CA TYR A 70 -2.43 -4.75 -5.99
C TYR A 70 -2.22 -6.16 -6.54
N LEU A 71 -1.92 -6.26 -7.83
CA LEU A 71 -1.50 -7.49 -8.49
C LEU A 71 -0.09 -7.31 -9.05
N GLU A 72 0.83 -8.16 -8.59
CA GLU A 72 2.21 -8.17 -9.04
C GLU A 72 2.31 -8.76 -10.45
N CYS A 73 2.75 -7.92 -11.38
CA CYS A 73 2.93 -8.28 -12.78
C CYS A 73 4.36 -8.69 -13.12
N SER A 74 5.37 -8.37 -12.31
CA SER A 74 6.74 -8.78 -12.60
C SER A 74 7.03 -10.19 -12.12
N THR A 75 7.83 -10.94 -12.88
CA THR A 75 8.50 -12.12 -12.36
C THR A 75 9.51 -11.71 -11.26
N PRO A 76 9.87 -12.62 -10.33
CA PRO A 76 10.76 -12.30 -9.21
C PRO A 76 12.14 -11.77 -9.62
N ASP A 77 12.63 -12.17 -10.79
CA ASP A 77 13.90 -11.70 -11.36
C ASP A 77 13.82 -10.31 -12.03
N GLY A 78 12.61 -9.72 -12.11
CA GLY A 78 12.39 -8.40 -12.68
C GLY A 78 12.36 -8.34 -14.21
N ARG A 79 12.53 -9.47 -14.91
CA ARG A 79 12.78 -9.49 -16.37
C ARG A 79 11.58 -9.87 -17.20
N GLY A 80 10.58 -10.50 -16.60
CA GLY A 80 9.39 -11.00 -17.26
C GLY A 80 8.11 -10.47 -16.65
N GLN A 81 7.01 -10.77 -17.34
CA GLN A 81 5.66 -10.50 -16.85
C GLN A 81 4.95 -11.81 -16.48
N THR A 82 4.19 -11.81 -15.38
CA THR A 82 3.38 -12.94 -14.93
C THR A 82 2.30 -13.30 -15.97
N ALA A 83 1.90 -14.57 -16.04
CA ALA A 83 0.89 -15.03 -16.99
C ALA A 83 -0.43 -14.25 -16.86
N VAL A 84 -0.86 -14.00 -15.61
CA VAL A 84 -2.10 -13.25 -15.34
C VAL A 84 -2.09 -11.85 -15.98
N CYS A 85 -0.97 -11.13 -15.93
CA CYS A 85 -0.88 -9.80 -16.54
C CYS A 85 -0.74 -9.86 -18.07
N LYS A 86 -0.10 -10.91 -18.62
CA LYS A 86 -0.05 -11.16 -20.07
C LYS A 86 -1.44 -11.46 -20.63
N ASP A 87 -2.20 -12.33 -19.96
CA ASP A 87 -3.55 -12.71 -20.35
C ASP A 87 -4.51 -11.52 -20.28
N LYS A 88 -4.33 -10.66 -19.27
CA LYS A 88 -5.02 -9.38 -19.13
C LYS A 88 -4.50 -8.30 -20.09
N LYS A 89 -3.45 -8.56 -20.88
CA LYS A 89 -2.83 -7.59 -21.80
C LYS A 89 -2.46 -6.28 -21.09
N ILE A 90 -1.73 -6.38 -19.99
CA ILE A 90 -1.20 -5.21 -19.29
C ILE A 90 0.10 -4.78 -19.96
N GLU A 91 0.08 -3.62 -20.63
CA GLU A 91 1.20 -3.15 -21.46
C GLU A 91 2.14 -2.18 -20.72
N SER A 92 1.67 -1.55 -19.65
CA SER A 92 2.44 -0.59 -18.87
C SER A 92 2.11 -0.69 -17.38
N TYR A 93 2.96 -0.10 -16.55
CA TYR A 93 2.76 -0.03 -15.11
C TYR A 93 2.90 1.42 -14.62
N PRO A 94 2.09 1.84 -13.64
CA PRO A 94 0.92 1.15 -13.12
C PRO A 94 -0.26 1.18 -14.10
N THR A 95 -1.14 0.17 -14.04
CA THR A 95 -2.45 0.18 -14.71
C THR A 95 -3.53 -0.12 -13.68
N TRP A 96 -4.58 0.68 -13.67
CA TRP A 96 -5.81 0.43 -12.93
C TRP A 96 -6.88 -0.09 -13.88
N GLU A 97 -7.50 -1.22 -13.53
CA GLU A 97 -8.72 -1.73 -14.18
C GLU A 97 -9.88 -1.62 -13.19
N PHE A 98 -11.04 -1.16 -13.66
CA PHE A 98 -12.24 -0.99 -12.84
C PHE A 98 -13.30 -2.04 -13.17
N LYS A 99 -14.36 -2.09 -12.38
CA LYS A 99 -15.45 -3.08 -12.50
C LYS A 99 -16.13 -3.09 -13.88
N ASP A 100 -16.18 -1.95 -14.54
CA ASP A 100 -16.74 -1.78 -15.89
C ASP A 100 -15.77 -2.23 -17.01
N GLY A 101 -14.56 -2.67 -16.66
CA GLY A 101 -13.49 -3.02 -17.59
C GLY A 101 -12.70 -1.81 -18.12
N SER A 102 -13.08 -0.58 -17.75
CA SER A 102 -12.31 0.61 -18.12
C SER A 102 -10.94 0.58 -17.43
N ARG A 103 -9.93 1.17 -18.10
CA ARG A 103 -8.56 1.22 -17.60
C ARG A 103 -8.03 2.64 -17.56
N LEU A 104 -7.20 2.92 -16.56
CA LEU A 104 -6.37 4.12 -16.47
C LEU A 104 -4.90 3.70 -16.29
N ASN A 105 -4.00 4.34 -17.03
CA ASN A 105 -2.57 4.07 -16.98
C ASN A 105 -1.85 5.21 -16.27
N GLY A 106 -0.74 4.89 -15.61
CA GLY A 106 0.06 5.85 -14.87
C GLY A 106 -0.48 6.14 -13.47
N GLU A 107 0.13 7.11 -12.80
CA GLU A 107 -0.22 7.50 -11.45
C GLU A 107 -1.59 8.18 -11.43
N ILE A 108 -2.54 7.60 -10.69
CA ILE A 108 -3.92 8.06 -10.61
C ILE A 108 -4.16 8.76 -9.27
N PRO A 109 -4.63 10.02 -9.27
CA PRO A 109 -5.01 10.72 -8.06
C PRO A 109 -6.10 9.99 -7.26
N LEU A 110 -6.05 10.09 -5.93
CA LEU A 110 -7.04 9.48 -5.03
C LEU A 110 -8.48 9.89 -5.37
N ALA A 111 -8.70 11.15 -5.76
CA ALA A 111 -10.01 11.66 -6.14
C ALA A 111 -10.57 10.99 -7.40
N GLN A 112 -9.72 10.69 -8.38
CA GLN A 112 -10.14 10.00 -9.60
C GLN A 112 -10.42 8.51 -9.34
N LEU A 113 -9.63 7.88 -8.44
CA LEU A 113 -9.94 6.52 -7.98
C LEU A 113 -11.29 6.47 -7.23
N ALA A 114 -11.58 7.48 -6.41
CA ALA A 114 -12.86 7.64 -5.74
C ALA A 114 -14.02 7.78 -6.74
N GLU A 115 -13.89 8.66 -7.73
CA GLU A 115 -14.87 8.84 -8.80
C GLU A 115 -15.17 7.53 -9.55
N LYS A 116 -14.11 6.80 -9.94
CA LYS A 116 -14.22 5.54 -10.68
C LYS A 116 -14.85 4.38 -9.88
N THR A 117 -14.84 4.45 -8.55
CA THR A 117 -15.28 3.34 -7.69
C THR A 117 -16.47 3.68 -6.80
N GLY A 118 -16.88 4.96 -6.74
CA GLY A 118 -17.87 5.45 -5.78
C GLY A 118 -17.38 5.45 -4.32
N CYS A 119 -16.08 5.23 -4.09
CA CYS A 119 -15.51 5.16 -2.74
C CYS A 119 -15.27 6.56 -2.16
N LEU A 120 -15.60 6.75 -0.89
CA LEU A 120 -15.40 8.03 -0.21
C LEU A 120 -13.96 8.19 0.30
N LEU A 121 -13.39 9.37 0.08
CA LEU A 121 -12.13 9.75 0.70
C LEU A 121 -12.38 10.23 2.14
N PRO A 122 -11.56 9.82 3.11
CA PRO A 122 -11.62 10.36 4.47
C PRO A 122 -11.21 11.83 4.45
N GLN A 123 -11.90 12.65 5.24
CA GLN A 123 -11.58 14.07 5.45
C GLN A 123 -10.19 14.23 6.11
#